data_AF-A0A9Q1D0A6-F1
#
_entry.id   AF-A0A9Q1D0A6-F1
#
_cell.length_a   1.000
_cell.length_b   1.000
_cell.length_c   1.000
_cell.angle_alpha   90.00
_cell.angle_beta   90.00
_cell.angle_gamma   90.00
#
_symmetry.space_group_name_H-M   'P 1'
#
loop_
_entity.id
_entity.type
_entity.pdbx_description
1 polymer ?
#
loop_
_entity_poly.entity_id
_entity_poly.type
_entity_poly.pdbx_seq_one_letter_code
_entity_poly.pdbx_strand_id
1 'polypeptide(L)'
;MATPAAARGAAGAVRVVKPIFSRDLDEAKRRVRELYKAWYREVPNAVTMFQLDISVQQGRDKVREMFHKNKHITDPRVIDMLVIKGKMELQETIHVWKQKTHIMRYFHETQSPRPTDFLSKFYSGHDP
;
A
#
# COMPACT_ATOMS: atom_id res chain seq x y z
N MET A 1 37.47 -21.01 44.51
CA MET A 1 36.75 -21.74 43.45
C MET A 1 35.38 -21.08 43.30
N ALA A 2 35.21 -20.20 42.31
CA ALA A 2 33.94 -19.49 42.07
C ALA A 2 33.36 -19.98 40.72
N THR A 3 32.19 -20.61 40.76
CA THR A 3 31.40 -20.97 39.58
C THR A 3 30.48 -19.80 39.22
N PRO A 4 30.47 -19.30 37.97
CA PRO A 4 29.47 -18.32 37.57
C PRO A 4 28.16 -19.07 37.29
N ALA A 5 27.10 -18.71 38.02
CA ALA A 5 25.75 -19.15 37.71
C ALA A 5 25.33 -18.55 36.36
N ALA A 6 25.07 -19.41 35.38
CA ALA A 6 24.57 -19.01 34.08
C ALA A 6 23.21 -18.32 34.24
N ALA A 7 23.17 -17.02 33.97
CA ALA A 7 21.93 -16.27 33.83
C ALA A 7 21.17 -16.85 32.63
N ARG A 8 20.15 -17.67 32.90
CA ARG A 8 19.17 -18.07 31.89
C ARG A 8 18.40 -16.81 31.50
N GLY A 9 18.78 -16.20 30.39
CA GLY A 9 18.00 -15.14 29.76
C GLY A 9 16.58 -15.67 29.54
N ALA A 10 15.60 -15.02 30.16
CA ALA A 10 14.20 -15.30 29.92
C ALA A 10 13.94 -15.06 28.42
N ALA A 11 13.77 -16.14 27.65
CA ALA A 11 13.26 -16.06 26.30
C ALA A 11 11.87 -15.42 26.41
N GLY A 12 11.77 -14.13 26.05
CA GLY A 12 10.51 -13.42 26.05
C GLY A 12 9.52 -14.24 25.24
N ALA A 13 8.39 -14.61 25.86
CA ALA A 13 7.36 -15.41 25.21
C ALA A 13 6.91 -14.67 23.93
N VAL A 14 7.37 -15.15 22.77
CA VAL A 14 6.91 -14.64 21.49
C VAL A 14 5.42 -14.95 21.44
N ARG A 15 4.59 -13.91 21.45
CA ARG A 15 3.15 -14.06 21.39
C ARG A 15 2.82 -14.62 20.00
N VAL A 16 2.63 -15.93 19.91
CA VAL A 16 2.32 -16.62 18.65
C VAL A 16 0.91 -16.23 18.22
N VAL A 17 0.81 -15.32 17.26
CA VAL A 17 -0.47 -14.94 16.67
C VAL A 17 -0.70 -15.71 15.38
N LYS A 18 -1.92 -16.20 15.19
CA LYS A 18 -2.32 -16.90 13.97
C LYS A 18 -2.12 -15.99 12.74
N PRO A 19 -1.29 -16.38 11.75
CA PRO A 19 -1.14 -15.63 10.51
C PRO A 19 -2.41 -15.74 9.65
N ILE A 20 -2.63 -14.75 8.78
CA ILE A 20 -3.77 -14.74 7.85
C ILE A 20 -3.46 -15.64 6.66
N PHE A 21 -2.39 -15.33 5.91
CA PHE A 21 -1.92 -16.14 4.78
C PHE A 21 -0.42 -16.41 4.81
N SER A 22 0.38 -15.37 5.04
CA SER A 22 1.83 -15.42 5.02
C SER A 22 2.36 -15.85 6.37
N ARG A 23 3.20 -16.89 6.39
CA ARG A 23 3.93 -17.30 7.60
C ARG A 23 5.13 -16.40 7.84
N ASP A 24 5.79 -16.02 6.75
CA ASP A 24 7.02 -15.22 6.74
C ASP A 24 6.92 -14.02 5.79
N LEU A 25 7.81 -13.06 5.97
CA LEU A 25 7.85 -11.83 5.17
C LEU A 25 8.10 -12.09 3.68
N ASP A 26 8.86 -13.12 3.33
CA ASP A 26 9.20 -13.39 1.93
C ASP A 26 7.99 -13.92 1.14
N GLU A 27 7.06 -14.60 1.82
CA GLU A 27 5.79 -14.97 1.21
C GLU A 27 4.91 -13.75 0.97
N ALA A 28 4.86 -12.83 1.94
CA ALA A 28 4.12 -11.58 1.81
C ALA A 28 4.69 -10.75 0.64
N LYS A 29 6.02 -10.62 0.54
CA LYS A 29 6.70 -9.94 -0.58
C LYS A 29 6.41 -10.60 -1.93
N ARG A 30 6.30 -11.93 -1.99
CA ARG A 30 5.90 -12.65 -3.22
C ARG A 30 4.49 -12.24 -3.65
N ARG A 31 3.52 -12.29 -2.73
CA ARG A 31 2.12 -11.90 -2.99
C ARG A 31 1.98 -10.43 -3.40
N VAL A 32 2.73 -9.52 -2.78
CA VAL A 32 2.77 -8.10 -3.15
C VAL A 32 3.29 -7.93 -4.58
N ARG A 33 4.36 -8.63 -4.97
CA ARG A 33 4.92 -8.57 -6.33
C ARG A 33 3.96 -9.12 -7.38
N GLU A 34 3.25 -10.19 -7.07
CA GLU A 34 2.19 -10.74 -7.93
C GLU A 34 1.06 -9.73 -8.14
N LEU A 35 0.58 -9.11 -7.06
CA LEU A 35 -0.44 -8.07 -7.13
C LEU A 35 0.03 -6.86 -7.96
N TYR A 36 1.27 -6.41 -7.77
CA TYR A 36 1.84 -5.32 -8.54
C TYR A 36 1.91 -5.64 -10.05
N LYS A 37 2.34 -6.86 -10.40
CA LYS A 37 2.35 -7.31 -11.80
C LYS A 37 0.95 -7.37 -12.40
N ALA A 38 -0.05 -7.80 -11.63
CA ALA A 38 -1.45 -7.84 -12.06
C ALA A 38 -1.97 -6.42 -12.36
N TRP A 39 -1.77 -5.48 -11.43
CA TRP A 39 -2.11 -4.06 -11.65
C TRP A 39 -1.40 -3.47 -12.86
N TYR A 40 -0.09 -3.72 -13.02
CA TYR A 40 0.68 -3.17 -14.12
C TYR A 40 0.17 -3.59 -15.51
N ARG A 41 -0.37 -4.82 -15.61
CA ARG A 41 -1.00 -5.35 -16.83
C ARG A 41 -2.40 -4.81 -17.04
N GLU A 42 -3.12 -4.50 -15.97
CA GLU A 42 -4.50 -4.03 -16.04
C GLU A 42 -4.61 -2.52 -16.32
N VAL A 43 -3.61 -1.71 -15.97
CA VAL A 43 -3.65 -0.25 -16.20
C VAL A 43 -4.02 0.15 -17.64
N PRO A 44 -3.41 -0.41 -18.71
CA PRO A 44 -3.79 -0.08 -20.09
C PRO A 44 -5.25 -0.42 -20.41
N ASN A 45 -5.75 -1.55 -19.90
CA ASN A 45 -7.14 -1.97 -20.08
C ASN A 45 -8.07 -0.97 -19.38
N ALA A 46 -7.79 -0.62 -18.13
CA ALA A 46 -8.56 0.34 -17.37
C ALA A 46 -8.60 1.74 -18.03
N VAL A 47 -7.46 2.25 -18.52
CA VAL A 47 -7.41 3.55 -19.21
C VAL A 47 -8.33 3.56 -20.44
N THR A 48 -8.32 2.48 -21.21
CA THR A 48 -9.14 2.35 -22.43
C THR A 48 -10.62 2.16 -22.10
N MET A 49 -10.92 1.26 -21.17
CA MET A 49 -12.29 0.87 -20.80
C MET A 49 -13.06 2.01 -20.12
N PHE A 50 -12.38 2.77 -19.27
CA PHE A 50 -12.97 3.92 -18.57
C PHE A 50 -12.82 5.25 -19.31
N GLN A 51 -12.16 5.26 -20.49
CA GLN A 51 -11.87 6.47 -21.27
C GLN A 51 -11.29 7.58 -20.39
N LEU A 52 -10.18 7.26 -19.70
CA LEU A 52 -9.52 8.18 -18.79
C LEU A 52 -8.68 9.21 -19.55
N ASP A 53 -8.67 10.45 -19.08
CA ASP A 53 -7.90 11.56 -19.67
C ASP A 53 -6.44 11.56 -19.18
N ILE A 54 -5.88 10.37 -18.92
CA ILE A 54 -4.52 10.17 -18.42
C ILE A 54 -3.74 9.25 -19.34
N SER A 55 -2.42 9.41 -19.38
CA SER A 55 -1.55 8.45 -20.06
C SER A 55 -1.44 7.15 -19.27
N VAL A 56 -1.22 6.04 -19.99
CA VAL A 56 -0.93 4.72 -19.40
C VAL A 56 0.29 4.78 -18.47
N GLN A 57 1.27 5.62 -18.81
CA GLN A 57 2.47 5.83 -17.99
C GLN A 57 2.12 6.50 -16.65
N GLN A 58 1.34 7.58 -16.66
CA GLN A 58 0.85 8.21 -15.43
C GLN A 58 0.04 7.24 -14.57
N GLY A 59 -0.78 6.38 -15.18
CA GLY A 59 -1.50 5.32 -14.46
C GLY A 59 -0.55 4.34 -13.75
N ARG A 60 0.51 3.90 -14.43
CA ARG A 60 1.53 3.00 -13.86
C ARG A 60 2.33 3.66 -12.75
N ASP A 61 2.71 4.92 -12.93
CA ASP A 61 3.42 5.69 -11.92
C ASP A 61 2.56 5.91 -10.68
N LYS A 62 1.25 6.12 -10.85
CA LYS A 62 0.31 6.21 -9.73
C LYS A 62 0.17 4.89 -8.98
N VAL A 63 0.09 3.75 -9.68
CA VAL A 63 0.14 2.43 -9.04
C VAL A 63 1.43 2.29 -8.22
N ARG A 64 2.59 2.63 -8.79
CA ARG A 64 3.88 2.59 -8.09
C ARG A 64 3.88 3.48 -6.84
N GLU A 65 3.38 4.71 -6.91
CA GLU A 65 3.25 5.63 -5.78
C GLU A 65 2.43 5.00 -4.64
N MET A 66 1.28 4.41 -4.96
CA MET A 66 0.38 3.79 -3.97
C MET A 66 1.02 2.59 -3.27
N PHE A 67 1.82 1.79 -3.98
CA PHE A 67 2.60 0.71 -3.35
C PHE A 67 3.71 1.26 -2.46
N HIS A 68 4.41 2.32 -2.88
CA HIS A 68 5.47 2.94 -2.08
C HIS A 68 4.96 3.62 -0.81
N LYS A 69 3.73 4.16 -0.80
CA LYS A 69 3.10 4.73 0.40
C LYS A 69 3.10 3.74 1.58
N ASN A 70 2.98 2.44 1.29
CA ASN A 70 2.93 1.37 2.28
C ASN A 70 4.29 0.71 2.57
N LYS A 71 5.41 1.26 2.07
CA LYS A 71 6.75 0.67 2.21
C LYS A 71 7.21 0.51 3.67
N HIS A 72 6.73 1.34 4.58
CA HIS A 72 7.13 1.38 5.99
C HIS A 72 6.57 0.21 6.83
N ILE A 73 5.65 -0.59 6.26
CA ILE A 73 4.95 -1.64 6.98
C ILE A 73 5.81 -2.90 7.05
N THR A 74 6.04 -3.38 8.27
CA THR A 74 6.88 -4.55 8.55
C THR A 74 6.09 -5.77 9.02
N ASP A 75 4.85 -5.62 9.48
CA ASP A 75 4.04 -6.75 9.96
C ASP A 75 3.42 -7.53 8.78
N PRO A 76 3.73 -8.84 8.62
CA PRO A 76 3.18 -9.68 7.55
C PRO A 76 1.65 -9.68 7.48
N ARG A 77 0.95 -9.58 8.63
CA ARG A 77 -0.52 -9.66 8.67
C ARG A 77 -1.16 -8.40 8.09
N VAL A 78 -0.54 -7.25 8.34
CA VAL A 78 -0.97 -5.97 7.77
C VAL A 78 -0.71 -5.97 6.26
N ILE A 79 0.44 -6.49 5.83
CA ILE A 79 0.75 -6.65 4.40
C ILE A 79 -0.28 -7.57 3.73
N ASP A 80 -0.59 -8.72 4.32
CA ASP A 80 -1.61 -9.63 3.80
C ASP A 80 -2.97 -8.93 3.66
N MET A 81 -3.39 -8.19 4.67
CA MET A 81 -4.66 -7.45 4.62
C MET A 81 -4.67 -6.38 3.52
N LEU A 82 -3.54 -5.67 3.32
CA LEU A 82 -3.40 -4.72 2.22
C LEU A 82 -3.42 -5.40 0.85
N VAL A 83 -2.81 -6.57 0.72
CA VAL A 83 -2.87 -7.36 -0.52
C VAL A 83 -4.30 -7.81 -0.82
N ILE A 84 -5.06 -8.25 0.19
CA ILE A 84 -6.47 -8.62 0.02
C ILE A 84 -7.27 -7.42 -0.48
N LYS A 85 -7.15 -6.26 0.18
CA LYS A 85 -7.82 -5.02 -0.25
C LYS A 85 -7.42 -4.63 -1.68
N GLY A 86 -6.13 -4.72 -2.01
CA GLY A 86 -5.66 -4.42 -3.36
C GLY A 86 -6.15 -5.40 -4.43
N LYS A 87 -6.41 -6.67 -4.08
CA LYS A 87 -7.05 -7.65 -4.96
C LYS A 87 -8.55 -7.35 -5.16
N MET A 88 -9.25 -6.97 -4.09
CA MET A 88 -10.66 -6.55 -4.18
C MET A 88 -10.80 -5.33 -5.10
N GLU A 89 -9.96 -4.30 -4.88
CA GLU A 89 -9.93 -3.09 -5.71
C GLU A 89 -9.66 -3.40 -7.20
N LEU A 90 -8.78 -4.37 -7.47
CA LEU A 90 -8.46 -4.83 -8.82
C LEU A 90 -9.64 -5.55 -9.46
N GLN A 91 -10.34 -6.43 -8.73
CA GLN A 91 -11.52 -7.11 -9.23
C GLN A 91 -12.65 -6.12 -9.56
N GLU A 92 -12.88 -5.13 -8.71
CA GLU A 92 -13.86 -4.06 -8.98
C GLU A 92 -13.52 -3.25 -10.24
N THR A 93 -12.22 -3.11 -10.55
CA THR A 93 -11.75 -2.41 -11.75
C THR A 93 -11.95 -3.27 -12.99
N ILE A 94 -11.53 -4.54 -12.95
CA ILE A 94 -11.64 -5.50 -14.07
C ILE A 94 -13.11 -5.73 -14.46
N HIS A 95 -13.99 -5.89 -13.47
CA HIS A 95 -15.42 -6.15 -13.73
C HIS A 95 -16.24 -4.88 -13.95
N VAL A 96 -15.60 -3.71 -14.00
CA VAL A 96 -16.26 -2.41 -14.24
C VAL A 96 -17.37 -2.12 -13.21
N TRP A 97 -17.14 -2.51 -11.95
CA TRP A 97 -18.02 -2.15 -10.85
C TRP A 97 -17.79 -0.72 -10.39
N LYS A 98 -16.59 -0.19 -10.67
CA LYS A 98 -16.25 1.23 -10.48
C LYS A 98 -16.71 2.08 -11.65
N GLN A 99 -16.82 3.37 -11.39
CA GLN A 99 -16.99 4.42 -12.42
C GLN A 99 -15.70 5.24 -12.57
N LYS A 100 -15.57 5.98 -13.67
CA LYS A 100 -14.43 6.90 -13.95
C LYS A 100 -14.08 7.79 -12.75
N THR A 101 -15.08 8.32 -12.05
CA THR A 101 -14.92 9.16 -10.85
C THR A 101 -14.13 8.48 -9.73
N HIS A 102 -14.34 7.18 -9.50
CA HIS A 102 -13.66 6.41 -8.46
C HIS A 102 -12.17 6.24 -8.75
N ILE A 103 -11.81 6.06 -10.03
CA ILE A 103 -10.43 5.95 -10.47
C ILE A 103 -9.74 7.31 -10.43
N MET A 104 -10.40 8.35 -10.95
CA MET A 104 -9.85 9.71 -10.98
C MET A 104 -9.64 10.29 -9.57
N ARG A 105 -10.38 9.81 -8.56
CA ARG A 105 -10.17 10.20 -7.15
C ARG A 105 -8.76 9.91 -6.65
N TYR A 106 -8.05 8.91 -7.20
CA TYR A 106 -6.67 8.64 -6.83
C TYR A 106 -5.72 9.76 -7.24
N PHE A 107 -6.01 10.50 -8.31
CA PHE A 107 -5.12 11.52 -8.89
C PHE A 107 -5.24 12.89 -8.21
N HIS A 108 -6.31 13.15 -7.43
CA HIS A 108 -6.52 14.38 -6.64
C HIS A 108 -6.33 15.70 -7.42
N GLU A 109 -6.59 15.71 -8.73
CA GLU A 109 -6.28 16.84 -9.63
C GLU A 109 -6.96 18.16 -9.25
N THR A 110 -8.15 18.10 -8.64
CA THR A 110 -8.91 19.28 -8.25
C THR A 110 -8.54 19.83 -6.87
N GLN A 111 -7.74 19.11 -6.08
CA GLN A 111 -7.36 19.54 -4.73
C GLN A 111 -6.11 20.40 -4.81
N SER A 112 -6.18 21.64 -4.29
CA SER A 112 -4.99 22.48 -4.14
C SER A 112 -3.97 21.77 -3.25
N PRO A 113 -2.70 21.67 -3.66
CA PRO A 113 -1.68 20.99 -2.86
C PRO A 113 -1.58 21.68 -1.50
N ARG A 114 -1.64 20.88 -0.43
CA ARG A 114 -1.50 21.42 0.92
C ARG A 114 -0.08 21.94 1.13
N PRO A 115 0.07 23.13 1.74
CA PRO A 115 1.39 23.67 2.05
C PRO A 115 2.15 22.69 2.97
N THR A 116 3.36 22.31 2.58
CA THR A 116 4.21 21.40 3.37
C THR A 116 5.14 22.16 4.30
N ASP A 117 5.60 23.34 3.87
CA ASP A 117 6.52 24.19 4.61
C ASP A 117 5.81 24.97 5.72
N PHE A 118 6.51 25.19 6.83
CA PHE A 118 6.00 25.90 8.00
C PHE A 118 5.49 27.30 7.64
N LEU A 119 6.25 28.07 6.86
CA LEU A 119 5.88 29.44 6.52
C LEU A 119 4.62 29.47 5.64
N SER A 120 4.54 28.56 4.67
CA SER A 120 3.36 28.41 3.82
C SER A 120 2.12 27.96 4.61
N LYS A 121 2.28 27.08 5.61
CA LYS A 121 1.19 26.68 6.51
C LYS A 121 0.74 27.84 7.39
N PHE A 122 1.68 28.57 7.98
CA PHE A 122 1.42 29.76 8.80
C PHE A 122 0.59 30.80 8.05
N TYR A 123 0.93 31.09 6.78
CA TYR A 123 0.15 32.02 5.96
C TYR A 123 -1.22 31.48 5.55
N SER A 124 -1.39 30.17 5.43
CA SER A 124 -2.66 29.54 5.02
C SER A 124 -3.71 29.44 6.15
N GLY A 125 -3.31 29.59 7.42
CA GLY A 125 -4.23 29.56 8.55
C GLY A 125 -3.67 28.79 9.76
N HIS A 126 -4.56 28.44 10.69
CA HIS A 126 -4.22 27.73 11.93
C HIS A 126 -4.39 26.20 11.78
N ASP A 127 -3.73 25.59 10.79
CA ASP A 127 -3.55 24.14 10.74
C ASP A 127 -2.27 23.78 11.54
N PRO A 128 -2.36 22.92 12.59
CA PRO A 128 -1.19 22.54 13.40
C PRO A 128 -0.16 21.67 12.66
#